data_AF-A0A7J4LBY4-F1
#
_entry.id   AF-A0A7J4LBY4-F1
#
_cell.length_a   1.000
_cell.length_b   1.000
_cell.length_c   1.000
_cell.angle_alpha   90.00
_cell.angle_beta   90.00
_cell.angle_gamma   90.00
#
_symmetry.space_group_name_H-M   'P 1'
#
loop_
_entity.id
_entity.type
_entity.pdbx_description
1 polymer ?
#
loop_
_entity_poly.entity_id
_entity_poly.type
_entity_poly.pdbx_seq_one_letter_code
_entity_poly.pdbx_strand_id
1 'polypeptide(L)'
;MRKKNGNAIAMIWLIFAQLFMLITLLPWFAVFGPSFMVFDKQNPILSALYVGAVGSYPVVCILLSIFAWKAYAEDKIRKAVVLGSIPIVIAIIFMLLII
;
A
#
# COMPACT_ATOMS: atom_id res chain seq x y z
N MET A 1 24.42 -13.41 -19.53
CA MET A 1 23.15 -14.16 -19.70
C MET A 1 22.14 -13.70 -18.67
N ARG A 2 21.17 -12.84 -19.05
CA ARG A 2 20.10 -12.34 -18.17
C ARG A 2 19.16 -13.50 -17.84
N LYS A 3 18.89 -13.78 -16.57
CA LYS A 3 17.96 -14.85 -16.12
C LYS A 3 16.53 -14.45 -16.51
N LYS A 4 16.18 -14.61 -17.80
CA LYS A 4 14.96 -14.12 -18.46
C LYS A 4 13.66 -14.46 -17.70
N ASN A 5 13.64 -15.62 -17.06
CA ASN A 5 12.45 -16.14 -16.36
C ASN A 5 12.20 -15.42 -15.01
N GLY A 6 13.25 -15.02 -14.28
CA GLY A 6 13.09 -14.35 -12.98
C GLY A 6 12.50 -12.95 -13.10
N ASN A 7 12.84 -12.24 -14.18
CA ASN A 7 12.35 -10.89 -14.46
C ASN A 7 10.88 -10.88 -14.87
N ALA A 8 10.41 -11.93 -15.58
CA ALA A 8 9.01 -12.06 -15.97
C ALA A 8 8.12 -12.32 -14.75
N ILE A 9 8.51 -13.24 -13.86
CA ILE A 9 7.77 -13.55 -12.62
C ILE A 9 7.67 -12.31 -11.73
N ALA A 10 8.76 -11.57 -11.58
CA ALA A 10 8.75 -10.34 -10.79
C ALA A 10 7.83 -9.27 -11.37
N MET A 11 7.79 -9.12 -12.70
CA MET A 11 6.88 -8.18 -13.36
C MET A 11 5.41 -8.54 -13.10
N ILE A 12 5.06 -9.82 -13.26
CA ILE A 12 3.72 -10.33 -12.99
C ILE A 12 3.35 -10.07 -11.53
N TRP A 13 4.26 -10.37 -10.59
CA TRP A 13 4.05 -10.10 -9.17
C TRP A 13 3.76 -8.62 -8.88
N LEU A 14 4.53 -7.69 -9.46
CA LEU A 14 4.29 -6.26 -9.31
C LEU A 14 2.92 -5.87 -9.85
N ILE A 15 2.49 -6.38 -11.01
CA ILE A 15 1.15 -6.09 -11.53
C ILE A 15 0.07 -6.58 -10.56
N PHE A 16 0.18 -7.82 -10.05
CA PHE A 16 -0.77 -8.36 -9.08
C PHE A 16 -0.80 -7.57 -7.78
N ALA A 17 0.35 -7.14 -7.26
CA ALA A 17 0.42 -6.32 -6.07
C ALA A 17 -0.33 -4.99 -6.25
N GLN A 18 -0.26 -4.40 -7.44
CA GLN A 18 -0.90 -3.12 -7.75
C GLN A 18 -2.42 -3.29 -7.86
N LEU A 19 -2.88 -4.36 -8.49
CA LEU A 19 -4.31 -4.71 -8.54
C LEU A 19 -4.86 -5.00 -7.15
N PHE A 20 -4.11 -5.73 -6.32
CA PHE A 20 -4.50 -6.01 -4.94
C PHE A 20 -4.62 -4.72 -4.13
N MET A 21 -3.66 -3.80 -4.25
CA MET A 21 -3.73 -2.48 -3.63
C MET A 21 -5.00 -1.72 -4.04
N LEU A 22 -5.34 -1.72 -5.33
CA LEU A 22 -6.57 -1.07 -5.81
C LEU A 22 -7.83 -1.67 -5.19
N ILE A 23 -7.92 -3.00 -5.09
CA ILE A 23 -9.06 -3.67 -4.48
C ILE A 23 -9.18 -3.30 -2.99
N THR A 24 -8.06 -3.23 -2.27
CA THR A 24 -8.05 -2.88 -0.84
C THR A 24 -8.41 -1.41 -0.56
N LEU A 25 -8.43 -0.54 -1.56
CA LEU A 25 -8.97 0.82 -1.39
C LEU A 25 -10.47 0.81 -1.10
N LEU A 26 -11.23 -0.18 -1.59
CA LEU A 26 -12.67 -0.28 -1.35
C LEU A 26 -13.01 -0.39 0.15
N PRO A 27 -12.48 -1.38 0.91
CA PRO A 27 -12.70 -1.43 2.35
C PRO A 27 -12.04 -0.26 3.09
N TRP A 28 -10.94 0.30 2.58
CA TRP A 28 -10.32 1.48 3.16
C TRP A 28 -11.24 2.71 3.15
N PHE A 29 -11.99 2.95 2.07
CA PHE A 29 -12.96 4.06 2.04
C PHE A 29 -14.02 3.94 3.14
N ALA A 30 -14.39 2.71 3.52
CA ALA A 30 -15.33 2.45 4.61
C ALA A 30 -14.78 2.85 5.99
N VAL A 31 -13.45 2.97 6.14
CA VAL A 31 -12.79 3.43 7.36
C VAL A 31 -12.45 4.93 7.28
N PHE A 32 -11.96 5.38 6.13
CA PHE A 32 -11.50 6.76 5.98
C PHE A 32 -12.64 7.78 6.11
N GLY A 33 -13.80 7.53 5.50
CA GLY A 33 -14.95 8.44 5.63
C GLY A 33 -15.38 8.66 7.08
N PRO A 34 -15.68 7.59 7.84
CA PRO A 34 -16.01 7.70 9.27
C PRO A 34 -14.89 8.24 10.15
N SER A 35 -13.62 8.19 9.72
CA SER A 35 -12.50 8.70 10.52
C SER A 35 -12.63 10.19 10.87
N PHE A 36 -13.30 10.97 10.03
CA PHE A 36 -13.57 12.39 10.28
C PHE A 36 -14.54 12.65 11.44
N MET A 37 -15.37 11.67 11.82
CA MET A 37 -16.29 11.81 12.96
C MET A 37 -15.55 11.88 14.31
N VAL A 38 -14.25 11.58 14.35
CA VAL A 38 -13.42 11.71 15.55
C VAL A 38 -13.21 13.18 15.95
N PHE A 39 -13.33 14.13 15.01
CA PHE A 39 -13.25 15.56 15.31
C PHE A 39 -14.32 16.05 16.28
N ASP A 40 -15.48 15.38 16.33
CA ASP A 40 -16.57 15.74 17.25
C ASP A 40 -16.36 15.25 18.68
N LYS A 41 -15.42 14.31 18.90
CA LYS A 41 -15.28 13.56 20.17
C LYS A 41 -13.94 13.75 20.87
N GLN A 42 -12.90 14.14 20.15
CA GLN A 42 -11.51 14.17 20.65
C GLN A 42 -10.86 15.54 20.44
N ASN A 43 -9.68 15.71 21.06
CA ASN A 43 -8.85 16.89 20.84
C ASN A 43 -8.54 17.07 19.34
N PRO A 44 -8.68 18.28 18.77
CA PRO A 44 -8.46 18.54 17.34
C PRO A 44 -7.11 18.04 16.80
N ILE A 45 -6.05 18.10 17.60
CA ILE A 45 -4.71 17.66 17.21
C ILE A 45 -4.67 16.14 17.07
N LEU A 46 -5.25 15.41 18.03
CA LEU A 46 -5.30 13.94 18.01
C LEU A 46 -6.19 13.45 16.86
N SER A 47 -7.32 14.11 16.62
CA SER A 47 -8.20 13.83 15.49
C SER A 47 -7.48 14.02 14.15
N ALA A 48 -6.72 15.10 13.99
CA ALA A 48 -5.93 15.35 12.77
C ALA A 48 -4.85 14.28 12.55
N LEU A 49 -4.16 13.86 13.61
CA LEU A 49 -3.16 12.78 13.53
C LEU A 49 -3.81 11.44 13.14
N TYR A 50 -4.96 11.11 13.72
CA TYR A 50 -5.70 9.89 13.41
C TYR A 50 -6.15 9.87 11.95
N VAL A 51 -6.83 10.93 11.50
CA VAL A 51 -7.31 11.06 10.11
C VAL A 51 -6.14 11.10 9.14
N GLY A 52 -5.03 11.78 9.48
CA GLY A 52 -3.81 11.80 8.68
C GLY A 52 -3.18 10.41 8.57
N ALA A 53 -3.12 9.65 9.67
CA ALA A 53 -2.59 8.29 9.68
C ALA A 53 -3.44 7.36 8.80
N VAL A 54 -4.77 7.34 8.98
CA VAL A 54 -5.69 6.54 8.15
C VAL A 54 -5.64 7.00 6.68
N GLY A 55 -5.62 8.31 6.46
CA GLY A 55 -5.56 8.98 5.16
C GLY A 55 -4.29 8.69 4.36
N SER A 56 -3.19 8.40 5.04
CA SER A 56 -1.89 8.21 4.41
C SER A 56 -1.75 6.89 3.64
N TYR A 57 -2.63 5.90 3.88
CA TYR A 57 -2.55 4.57 3.26
C TYR A 57 -2.40 4.59 1.73
N PRO A 58 -3.32 5.20 0.94
CA PRO A 58 -3.16 5.28 -0.51
C PRO A 58 -1.85 5.96 -0.94
N VAL A 59 -1.44 7.02 -0.23
CA VAL A 59 -0.20 7.75 -0.54
C VAL A 59 1.02 6.85 -0.37
N VAL A 60 1.10 6.11 0.73
CA VAL A 60 2.19 5.16 1.01
C VAL A 60 2.22 4.04 -0.03
N CYS A 61 1.06 3.48 -0.40
CA CYS A 61 0.95 2.44 -1.42
C CYS A 61 1.46 2.92 -2.79
N ILE A 62 1.10 4.13 -3.20
CA ILE A 62 1.56 4.73 -4.47
C ILE A 62 3.08 4.92 -4.45
N LEU A 63 3.64 5.50 -3.38
CA LEU A 63 5.08 5.72 -3.27
C LEU A 63 5.86 4.40 -3.33
N LEU A 64 5.41 3.38 -2.60
CA LEU A 64 6.03 2.05 -2.61
C LEU A 64 5.95 1.39 -3.99
N SER A 65 4.82 1.54 -4.70
CA SER A 65 4.69 1.04 -6.07
C SER A 65 5.68 1.71 -7.03
N ILE A 66 5.84 3.04 -6.96
CA ILE A 66 6.81 3.79 -7.77
C ILE A 66 8.23 3.28 -7.49
N PHE A 67 8.61 3.14 -6.21
CA PHE A 67 9.94 2.66 -5.85
C PHE A 67 10.17 1.19 -6.25
N ALA A 68 9.13 0.35 -6.21
CA ALA A 68 9.20 -1.04 -6.65
C ALA A 68 9.48 -1.12 -8.16
N TRP A 69 8.75 -0.36 -8.97
CA TRP A 69 8.97 -0.29 -10.41
C TRP A 69 10.32 0.33 -10.78
N LYS A 70 10.76 1.37 -10.06
CA LYS A 70 12.10 1.92 -10.21
C LYS A 70 13.18 0.87 -9.94
N ALA A 71 13.04 0.10 -8.85
CA ALA A 71 13.98 -0.97 -8.53
C ALA A 71 13.95 -2.10 -9.58
N TYR A 72 12.79 -2.39 -10.17
CA TYR A 72 12.66 -3.34 -11.28
C TYR A 72 13.40 -2.86 -12.53
N ALA A 73 13.24 -1.58 -12.89
CA ALA A 73 13.93 -0.97 -14.03
C ALA A 73 15.47 -0.96 -13.86
N GLU A 74 15.96 -0.87 -12.62
CA GLU A 74 17.39 -0.97 -12.28
C GLU A 74 17.91 -2.44 -12.18
N ASP A 75 17.14 -3.43 -12.64
CA ASP A 75 17.42 -4.88 -12.53
C ASP A 75 17.61 -5.37 -11.07
N LYS A 76 17.19 -4.59 -10.06
CA LYS A 76 17.24 -4.95 -8.63
C LYS A 76 16.00 -5.75 -8.23
N ILE A 77 15.85 -6.94 -8.82
CA ILE A 77 14.63 -7.77 -8.71
C ILE A 77 14.23 -8.06 -7.26
N ARG A 78 15.17 -8.44 -6.38
CA ARG A 78 14.86 -8.70 -4.96
C ARG A 78 14.28 -7.47 -4.27
N LYS A 79 14.84 -6.29 -4.54
CA LYS A 79 14.36 -5.03 -3.97
C LYS A 79 12.99 -4.66 -4.52
N ALA A 80 12.77 -4.85 -5.83
CA ALA A 80 11.48 -4.61 -6.46
C ALA A 80 10.36 -5.46 -5.85
N VAL A 81 10.59 -6.77 -5.68
CA VAL A 81 9.63 -7.69 -5.06
C VAL A 81 9.35 -7.30 -3.62
N VAL A 82 10.38 -7.01 -2.82
CA VAL A 82 10.20 -6.57 -1.42
C VAL A 82 9.35 -5.30 -1.34
N LEU A 83 9.67 -4.28 -2.12
CA LEU A 83 8.94 -3.01 -2.12
C LEU A 83 7.49 -3.19 -2.60
N GLY A 84 7.24 -4.04 -3.59
CA GLY A 84 5.89 -4.35 -4.07
C GLY A 84 5.07 -5.18 -3.07
N SER A 85 5.72 -5.95 -2.21
CA SER A 85 5.04 -6.76 -1.18
C SER A 85 4.69 -5.98 0.10
N ILE A 86 5.41 -4.91 0.43
CA ILE A 86 5.12 -4.10 1.64
C ILE A 86 3.67 -3.60 1.66
N PRO A 87 3.12 -2.99 0.59
CA PRO A 87 1.72 -2.55 0.58
C PRO A 87 0.73 -3.69 0.83
N ILE A 88 0.98 -4.88 0.30
CA ILE A 88 0.13 -6.07 0.53
C ILE A 88 0.11 -6.42 2.02
N VAL A 89 1.27 -6.43 2.68
CA VAL A 89 1.37 -6.72 4.12
C VAL A 89 0.60 -5.69 4.93
N ILE A 90 0.77 -4.39 4.61
CA ILE A 90 0.02 -3.31 5.28
C ILE A 90 -1.48 -3.50 5.08
N ALA A 91 -1.91 -3.80 3.85
CA ALA A 91 -3.31 -4.03 3.53
C ALA A 91 -3.91 -5.22 4.30
N ILE A 92 -3.17 -6.31 4.43
CA ILE A 92 -3.60 -7.49 5.20
C ILE A 92 -3.74 -7.13 6.67
N ILE A 93 -2.74 -6.47 7.27
CA ILE A 93 -2.81 -6.01 8.67
C ILE A 93 -4.02 -5.10 8.87
N PHE A 94 -4.21 -4.14 7.97
CA PHE A 94 -5.35 -3.23 8.01
C PHE A 94 -6.69 -3.98 7.97
N MET A 95 -6.86 -4.91 7.03
CA MET A 95 -8.08 -5.73 6.95
C MET A 95 -8.30 -6.59 8.21
N LEU A 96 -7.24 -7.17 8.78
CA LEU A 96 -7.32 -7.95 10.02
C LEU A 96 -7.67 -7.10 11.25
N LEU A 97 -7.36 -5.80 11.26
CA LEU A 97 -7.72 -4.89 12.35
C LEU A 97 -9.16 -4.38 12.25
N ILE A 98 -9.81 -4.53 11.08
CA ILE A 98 -11.16 -4.02 10.81
C ILE A 98 -12.24 -5.09 11.00
N ILE A 99 -11.88 -6.36 10.80
CA ILE A 99 -12.75 -7.55 11.02
C ILE A 99 -12.70 -7.93 12.50
#